data_AF-A0A316FP37-F1
#
_entry.id   AF-A0A316FP37-F1
#
_cell.length_a   1.000
_cell.length_b   1.000
_cell.length_c   1.000
_cell.angle_alpha   90.00
_cell.angle_beta   90.00
_cell.angle_gamma   90.00
#
_symmetry.space_group_name_H-M   'P 1'
#
loop_
_entity.id
_entity.type
_entity.pdbx_description
1 polymer ?
#
loop_
_entity_poly.entity_id
_entity_poly.type
_entity_poly.pdbx_seq_one_letter_code
_entity_poly.pdbx_strand_id
1 'polypeptide(L)'
;MVNFKSLLKAELIKPGDELRSMSSRFNAKAVICSDGCLLVNEQKVATPESAMTIAVQDRSEPLPSGSAWQFWGCYNQDRQSWTPIEHLRAEFHTSQTEDQIKTSSTHPLRVDYVKLDCGGRIGMTLCPGKQGRGLYSGQWQRDLDQDINRIEELGYRTVISLMEMHEFDRLGVGEFSVSIQSHAVEWIHLPIKDMCTPDFEFEQSFSKYLRQLLNFLAAGGSIVLHCRGGLGRTGMIAARLLVETGQSPQQAIEQVRKQRPNAIETFAQEEYILNQNWKLNLKGTF
;
A
#
# COMPACT_ATOMS: atom_id res chain seq x y z
N MET A 1 6.86 -22.93 -4.17
CA MET A 1 5.87 -21.96 -4.69
C MET A 1 4.59 -22.15 -3.89
N VAL A 2 4.05 -21.10 -3.26
CA VAL A 2 2.80 -21.19 -2.49
C VAL A 2 1.64 -21.34 -3.46
N ASN A 3 0.79 -22.35 -3.25
CA ASN A 3 -0.45 -22.53 -3.99
C ASN A 3 -1.63 -22.59 -3.01
N PHE A 4 -2.85 -22.56 -3.53
CA PHE A 4 -4.07 -22.59 -2.71
C PHE A 4 -4.16 -23.84 -1.82
N LYS A 5 -3.64 -24.99 -2.25
CA LYS A 5 -3.58 -26.19 -1.40
C LYS A 5 -2.73 -25.96 -0.14
N SER A 6 -1.63 -25.21 -0.25
CA SER A 6 -0.82 -24.84 0.92
C SER A 6 -1.57 -23.91 1.86
N LEU A 7 -2.31 -22.93 1.33
CA LEU A 7 -3.10 -22.00 2.13
C LEU A 7 -4.29 -22.70 2.83
N LEU A 8 -4.97 -23.64 2.14
CA LEU A 8 -6.01 -24.50 2.71
C LEU A 8 -5.47 -25.36 3.86
N LYS A 9 -4.31 -25.99 3.66
CA LYS A 9 -3.65 -26.81 4.70
C LYS A 9 -3.24 -25.99 5.93
N ALA A 10 -2.91 -24.72 5.74
CA ALA A 10 -2.62 -23.79 6.83
C ALA A 10 -3.86 -23.10 7.39
N GLU A 11 -5.06 -23.48 6.93
CA GLU A 11 -6.36 -22.93 7.36
C GLU A 11 -6.51 -21.40 7.16
N LEU A 12 -5.68 -20.81 6.29
CA LEU A 12 -5.73 -19.37 5.96
C LEU A 12 -6.90 -19.04 5.01
N ILE A 13 -7.44 -20.07 4.36
CA ILE A 13 -8.62 -20.03 3.49
C ILE A 13 -9.39 -21.34 3.65
N LYS A 14 -10.65 -21.35 3.23
CA LYS A 14 -11.55 -22.51 3.32
C LYS A 14 -12.22 -22.80 1.98
N PRO A 15 -12.59 -24.06 1.71
CA PRO A 15 -13.45 -24.37 0.57
C PRO A 15 -14.76 -23.58 0.67
N GLY A 16 -15.18 -22.99 -0.45
CA GLY A 16 -16.36 -22.13 -0.52
C GLY A 16 -16.09 -20.64 -0.26
N ASP A 17 -14.89 -20.25 0.18
CA ASP A 17 -14.53 -18.84 0.29
C ASP A 17 -14.60 -18.16 -1.08
N GLU A 18 -15.17 -16.96 -1.10
CA GLU A 18 -15.28 -16.12 -2.28
C GLU A 18 -14.03 -15.26 -2.43
N LEU A 19 -13.47 -15.23 -3.63
CA LEU A 19 -12.49 -14.25 -4.08
C LEU A 19 -13.17 -13.22 -4.97
N ARG A 20 -12.74 -11.97 -4.87
CA ARG A 20 -13.20 -10.88 -5.73
C ARG A 20 -12.04 -10.18 -6.39
N SER A 21 -12.25 -9.63 -7.58
CA SER A 21 -11.26 -8.71 -8.16
C SER A 21 -11.11 -7.48 -7.27
N MET A 22 -9.86 -7.08 -6.98
CA MET A 22 -9.49 -5.88 -6.25
C MET A 22 -9.63 -4.61 -7.10
N SER A 23 -10.70 -4.55 -7.88
CA SER A 23 -11.13 -3.45 -8.74
C SER A 23 -12.63 -3.61 -9.07
N SER A 24 -13.34 -2.49 -9.05
CA SER A 24 -14.74 -2.39 -9.45
C SER A 24 -14.94 -2.56 -10.96
N ARG A 25 -13.91 -2.32 -11.78
CA ARG A 25 -13.98 -2.38 -13.24
C ARG A 25 -14.25 -3.78 -13.77
N PHE A 26 -13.57 -4.77 -13.20
CA PHE A 26 -13.75 -6.16 -13.61
C PHE A 26 -14.94 -6.82 -12.93
N ASN A 27 -15.21 -6.47 -11.66
CA ASN A 27 -16.26 -7.06 -10.83
C ASN A 27 -16.26 -8.61 -10.90
N ALA A 28 -15.07 -9.20 -11.00
CA ALA A 28 -14.90 -10.64 -11.18
C ALA A 28 -14.96 -11.36 -9.84
N LYS A 29 -15.43 -12.60 -9.88
CA LYS A 29 -15.56 -13.46 -8.71
C LYS A 29 -14.98 -14.84 -9.00
N ALA A 30 -14.37 -15.44 -8.00
CA ALA A 30 -13.98 -16.83 -8.03
C ALA A 30 -14.32 -17.50 -6.70
N VAL A 31 -14.53 -18.82 -6.71
CA VAL A 31 -14.78 -19.61 -5.50
C VAL A 31 -13.69 -20.65 -5.32
N ILE A 32 -13.21 -20.80 -4.09
CA ILE A 32 -12.18 -21.80 -3.75
C ILE A 32 -12.85 -23.19 -3.67
N CYS A 33 -12.42 -24.10 -4.53
CA CYS A 33 -12.86 -25.50 -4.53
C CYS A 33 -12.19 -26.30 -3.40
N SER A 34 -12.81 -27.41 -3.00
CA SER A 34 -12.27 -28.31 -1.97
C SER A 34 -10.92 -28.95 -2.32
N ASP A 35 -10.61 -29.06 -3.62
CA ASP A 35 -9.34 -29.58 -4.11
C ASP A 35 -8.27 -28.50 -4.34
N GLY A 36 -8.52 -27.26 -3.93
CA GLY A 36 -7.61 -26.14 -4.08
C GLY A 36 -7.55 -25.54 -5.49
N CYS A 37 -8.48 -25.90 -6.37
CA CYS A 37 -8.72 -25.17 -7.62
C CYS A 37 -9.62 -23.94 -7.39
N LEU A 38 -9.71 -23.07 -8.39
CA LEU A 38 -10.61 -21.92 -8.41
C LEU A 38 -11.70 -22.14 -9.46
N LEU A 39 -12.95 -21.85 -9.10
CA LEU A 39 -14.08 -21.80 -10.02
C LEU A 39 -14.35 -20.34 -10.39
N VAL A 40 -14.20 -19.97 -11.66
CA VAL A 40 -14.43 -18.62 -12.20
C VAL A 40 -15.21 -18.74 -13.51
N ASN A 41 -16.30 -17.98 -13.67
CA ASN A 41 -17.17 -18.03 -14.86
C ASN A 41 -17.49 -19.47 -15.31
N GLU A 42 -17.92 -20.32 -14.35
CA GLU A 42 -18.22 -21.75 -14.54
C GLU A 42 -17.04 -22.65 -14.98
N GLN A 43 -15.84 -22.09 -15.08
CA GLN A 43 -14.62 -22.79 -15.44
C GLN A 43 -13.75 -23.06 -14.21
N LYS A 44 -13.31 -24.31 -14.06
CA LYS A 44 -12.43 -24.74 -12.97
C LYS A 44 -10.98 -24.70 -13.42
N VAL A 45 -10.15 -23.92 -12.73
CA VAL A 45 -8.74 -23.71 -13.06
C VAL A 45 -7.84 -23.93 -11.85
N ALA A 46 -6.58 -24.32 -12.11
CA ALA A 46 -5.64 -24.71 -11.06
C ALA A 46 -4.91 -23.53 -10.39
N THR A 47 -4.87 -22.36 -11.01
CA THR A 47 -4.05 -21.23 -10.55
C THR A 47 -4.81 -19.90 -10.57
N PRO A 48 -4.47 -18.96 -9.66
CA PRO A 48 -5.03 -17.61 -9.71
C PRO A 48 -4.68 -16.86 -11.00
N GLU A 49 -3.55 -17.15 -11.63
CA GLU A 49 -3.16 -16.58 -12.93
C GLU A 49 -4.12 -17.00 -14.03
N SER A 50 -4.43 -18.30 -14.16
CA SER A 50 -5.42 -18.78 -15.12
C SER A 50 -6.81 -18.22 -14.82
N ALA A 51 -7.17 -18.11 -13.54
CA ALA A 51 -8.45 -17.53 -13.15
C ALA A 51 -8.55 -16.06 -13.54
N MET A 52 -7.47 -15.29 -13.34
CA MET A 52 -7.39 -13.89 -13.74
C MET A 52 -7.51 -13.75 -15.25
N THR A 53 -6.82 -14.57 -16.05
CA THR A 53 -6.92 -14.55 -17.52
C THR A 53 -8.36 -14.74 -17.98
N ILE A 54 -9.08 -15.72 -17.41
CA ILE A 54 -10.51 -15.93 -17.73
C ILE A 54 -11.36 -14.71 -17.33
N ALA A 55 -11.09 -14.13 -16.15
CA ALA A 55 -11.83 -12.99 -15.64
C ALA A 55 -11.69 -11.71 -16.49
N VAL A 56 -10.59 -11.58 -17.25
CA VAL A 56 -10.27 -10.40 -18.06
C VAL A 56 -10.36 -10.65 -19.58
N GLN A 57 -10.63 -11.89 -20.01
CA GLN A 57 -10.51 -12.34 -21.40
C GLN A 57 -11.33 -11.50 -22.40
N ASP A 58 -12.49 -10.98 -22.00
CA ASP A 58 -13.40 -10.21 -22.85
C ASP A 58 -13.29 -8.69 -22.67
N ARG A 59 -12.18 -8.21 -22.10
CA ARG A 59 -11.95 -6.78 -21.81
C ARG A 59 -10.91 -6.21 -22.77
N SER A 60 -11.25 -5.12 -23.46
CA SER A 60 -10.36 -4.41 -24.39
C SER A 60 -9.30 -3.54 -23.70
N GLU A 61 -9.08 -3.74 -22.41
CA GLU A 61 -8.45 -2.77 -21.52
C GLU A 61 -7.09 -3.27 -21.01
N PRO A 62 -6.15 -2.36 -20.69
CA PRO A 62 -4.82 -2.76 -20.23
C PRO A 62 -4.89 -3.63 -18.97
N LEU A 63 -4.12 -4.72 -18.97
CA LEU A 63 -4.01 -5.59 -17.81
C LEU A 63 -3.34 -4.87 -16.62
N PRO A 64 -3.69 -5.23 -15.38
CA PRO A 64 -2.97 -4.78 -14.20
C PRO A 64 -1.48 -5.04 -14.33
N SER A 65 -0.66 -4.10 -13.83
CA SER A 65 0.78 -4.31 -13.73
C SER A 65 1.17 -5.16 -12.52
N GLY A 66 0.24 -5.35 -11.57
CA GLY A 66 0.36 -6.27 -10.44
C GLY A 66 0.12 -7.73 -10.81
N SER A 67 0.49 -8.64 -9.91
CA SER A 67 0.30 -10.08 -10.14
C SER A 67 -1.15 -10.53 -9.92
N ALA A 68 -1.50 -11.75 -10.36
CA ALA A 68 -2.79 -12.37 -10.03
C ALA A 68 -3.06 -12.46 -8.51
N TRP A 69 -2.01 -12.41 -7.69
CA TRP A 69 -2.10 -12.39 -6.23
C TRP A 69 -2.50 -11.02 -5.66
N GLN A 70 -2.30 -9.95 -6.43
CA GLN A 70 -2.81 -8.60 -6.15
C GLN A 70 -4.17 -8.35 -6.80
N PHE A 71 -4.48 -9.08 -7.88
CA PHE A 71 -5.77 -9.02 -8.55
C PHE A 71 -6.89 -9.61 -7.71
N TRP A 72 -6.72 -10.83 -7.19
CA TRP A 72 -7.74 -11.48 -6.37
C TRP A 72 -7.61 -11.05 -4.92
N GLY A 73 -8.74 -10.77 -4.28
CA GLY A 73 -8.81 -10.50 -2.85
C GLY A 73 -9.75 -11.45 -2.12
N CYS A 74 -9.43 -11.69 -0.86
CA CYS A 74 -10.26 -12.38 0.13
C CYS A 74 -10.70 -11.39 1.20
N TYR A 75 -11.84 -11.63 1.85
CA TYR A 75 -12.27 -10.78 2.95
C TYR A 75 -11.45 -11.09 4.22
N ASN A 76 -10.77 -10.07 4.76
CA ASN A 76 -10.02 -10.16 6.00
C ASN A 76 -10.87 -9.62 7.15
N GLN A 77 -11.18 -10.48 8.12
CA GLN A 77 -12.04 -10.12 9.26
C GLN A 77 -11.37 -9.09 10.19
N ASP A 78 -10.07 -9.25 10.47
CA ASP A 78 -9.34 -8.35 11.38
C ASP A 78 -9.27 -6.92 10.86
N ARG A 79 -9.12 -6.77 9.54
CA ARG A 79 -9.08 -5.47 8.85
C ARG A 79 -10.46 -4.99 8.41
N GLN A 80 -11.47 -5.85 8.48
CA GLN A 80 -12.82 -5.61 7.97
C GLN A 80 -12.83 -5.12 6.51
N SER A 81 -11.91 -5.63 5.70
CA SER A 81 -11.69 -5.18 4.33
C SER A 81 -11.32 -6.34 3.40
N TRP A 82 -11.59 -6.16 2.11
CA TRP A 82 -11.05 -7.07 1.10
C TRP A 82 -9.56 -6.78 0.94
N THR A 83 -8.74 -7.82 1.07
CA THR A 83 -7.28 -7.74 0.92
C THR A 83 -6.81 -8.67 -0.20
N PRO A 84 -5.79 -8.29 -0.98
CA PRO A 84 -5.13 -9.19 -1.91
C PRO A 84 -4.79 -10.55 -1.29
N ILE A 85 -4.96 -11.62 -2.06
CA ILE A 85 -4.51 -12.96 -1.64
C ILE A 85 -2.99 -13.04 -1.50
N GLU A 86 -2.25 -12.06 -2.03
CA GLU A 86 -0.84 -11.82 -1.72
C GLU A 86 -0.61 -11.67 -0.21
N HIS A 87 -1.57 -11.12 0.55
CA HIS A 87 -1.45 -11.02 2.00
C HIS A 87 -1.46 -12.39 2.66
N LEU A 88 -2.32 -13.31 2.19
CA LEU A 88 -2.34 -14.70 2.67
C LEU A 88 -1.05 -15.43 2.32
N ARG A 89 -0.49 -15.16 1.14
CA ARG A 89 0.79 -15.72 0.73
C ARG A 89 1.93 -15.23 1.62
N ALA A 90 1.95 -13.93 1.94
CA ALA A 90 2.90 -13.34 2.85
C ALA A 90 2.76 -13.87 4.29
N GLU A 91 1.52 -14.02 4.76
CA GLU A 91 1.20 -14.61 6.06
C GLU A 91 1.67 -16.06 6.14
N PHE A 92 1.39 -16.86 5.12
CA PHE A 92 1.89 -18.24 5.05
C PHE A 92 3.41 -18.28 5.11
N HIS A 93 4.12 -17.38 4.42
CA HIS A 93 5.57 -17.35 4.48
C HIS A 93 6.10 -16.94 5.87
N THR A 94 5.50 -15.92 6.48
CA THR A 94 5.92 -15.44 7.80
C THR A 94 5.54 -16.39 8.93
N SER A 95 4.52 -17.22 8.78
CA SER A 95 4.18 -18.26 9.77
C SER A 95 5.17 -19.43 9.80
N GLN A 96 5.98 -19.59 8.74
CA GLN A 96 7.05 -20.59 8.69
C GLN A 96 8.39 -20.10 9.26
N THR A 97 8.49 -18.80 9.60
CA THR A 97 9.72 -18.21 10.15
C THR A 97 9.61 -18.02 11.65
N GLU A 98 10.71 -18.17 12.38
CA GLU A 98 10.74 -17.90 13.82
C GLU A 98 10.29 -16.45 14.12
N ASP A 99 9.38 -16.30 15.08
CA ASP A 99 8.85 -15.00 15.52
C ASP A 99 9.89 -14.26 16.38
N GLN A 100 10.91 -13.71 15.72
CA GLN A 100 11.79 -12.75 16.37
C GLN A 100 11.07 -11.42 16.52
N ILE A 101 10.99 -10.90 17.75
CA ILE A 101 10.47 -9.56 18.01
C ILE A 101 11.43 -8.52 17.43
N LYS A 102 10.91 -7.64 16.58
CA LYS A 102 11.66 -6.56 15.94
C LYS A 102 11.31 -5.22 16.57
N THR A 103 12.33 -4.46 16.93
CA THR A 103 12.21 -3.17 17.62
C THR A 103 12.83 -2.05 16.79
N SER A 104 12.62 -0.79 17.15
CA SER A 104 13.26 0.36 16.50
C SER A 104 14.79 0.31 16.59
N SER A 105 15.36 -0.32 17.63
CA SER A 105 16.81 -0.45 17.79
C SER A 105 17.40 -1.64 17.02
N THR A 106 16.73 -2.80 17.04
CA THR A 106 17.23 -4.01 16.33
C THR A 106 16.98 -3.92 14.83
N HIS A 107 15.91 -3.24 14.43
CA HIS A 107 15.47 -3.07 13.05
C HIS A 107 15.02 -1.61 12.86
N PRO A 108 15.99 -0.68 12.70
CA PRO A 108 15.71 0.74 12.50
C PRO A 108 14.70 1.01 11.40
N LEU A 109 13.91 2.08 11.55
CA LEU A 109 12.85 2.39 10.60
C LEU A 109 13.46 2.58 9.21
N ARG A 110 13.05 1.71 8.29
CA ARG A 110 13.43 1.78 6.88
C ARG A 110 12.51 2.75 6.17
N VAL A 111 13.08 3.69 5.43
CA VAL A 111 12.35 4.59 4.53
C VAL A 111 12.88 4.38 3.12
N ASP A 112 12.14 3.61 2.32
CA ASP A 112 12.42 3.50 0.88
C ASP A 112 11.97 4.79 0.21
N TYR A 113 12.65 5.24 -0.85
CA TYR A 113 12.29 6.52 -1.46
C TYR A 113 12.48 6.53 -2.97
N VAL A 114 11.67 7.33 -3.63
CA VAL A 114 11.92 7.81 -4.99
C VAL A 114 12.57 9.19 -4.90
N LYS A 115 13.59 9.42 -5.73
CA LYS A 115 14.32 10.69 -5.82
C LYS A 115 13.91 11.39 -7.10
N LEU A 116 13.56 12.67 -6.99
CA LEU A 116 13.24 13.55 -8.11
C LEU A 116 14.54 14.17 -8.65
N ASP A 117 14.52 14.62 -9.91
CA ASP A 117 15.69 15.24 -10.56
C ASP A 117 16.14 16.52 -9.86
N CYS A 118 15.21 17.27 -9.27
CA CYS A 118 15.47 18.44 -8.43
C CYS A 118 16.10 18.12 -7.07
N GLY A 119 16.36 16.85 -6.77
CA GLY A 119 16.94 16.38 -5.51
C GLY A 119 15.93 16.05 -4.42
N GLY A 120 14.65 16.43 -4.60
CA GLY A 120 13.57 16.12 -3.66
C GLY A 120 13.37 14.61 -3.49
N ARG A 121 12.86 14.19 -2.33
CA ARG A 121 12.62 12.76 -2.01
C ARG A 121 11.21 12.53 -1.50
N ILE A 122 10.57 11.49 -2.03
CA ILE A 122 9.30 10.97 -1.52
C ILE A 122 9.60 9.62 -0.87
N GLY A 123 9.64 9.62 0.46
CA GLY A 123 9.85 8.45 1.31
C GLY A 123 8.56 7.65 1.52
N MET A 124 8.71 6.36 1.73
CA MET A 124 7.65 5.39 1.97
C MET A 124 8.07 4.48 3.12
N THR A 125 7.24 4.42 4.16
CA THR A 125 7.52 3.57 5.33
C THR A 125 6.25 3.02 5.96
N LEU A 126 6.42 2.02 6.82
CA LEU A 126 5.34 1.52 7.67
C LEU A 126 5.04 2.54 8.78
N CYS A 127 3.91 2.38 9.47
CA CYS A 127 3.53 3.29 10.56
C CYS A 127 4.65 3.37 11.62
N PRO A 128 5.21 4.57 11.89
CA PRO A 128 6.14 4.76 13.01
C PRO A 128 5.53 4.29 14.33
N GLY A 129 6.33 3.67 15.20
CA GLY A 129 5.88 3.14 16.49
C GLY A 129 4.99 1.89 16.42
N LYS A 130 4.75 1.35 15.22
CA LYS A 130 3.89 0.18 15.01
C LYS A 130 4.18 -0.96 15.99
N GLN A 131 3.14 -1.37 16.68
CA GLN A 131 3.07 -2.61 17.46
C GLN A 131 2.32 -3.69 16.68
N GLY A 132 2.62 -4.95 16.96
CA GLY A 132 1.90 -6.11 16.43
C GLY A 132 2.51 -6.73 15.17
N ARG A 133 1.80 -7.71 14.61
CA ARG A 133 2.32 -8.51 13.48
C ARG A 133 2.38 -7.71 12.18
N GLY A 134 3.54 -7.71 11.54
CA GLY A 134 3.79 -7.17 10.21
C GLY A 134 3.63 -8.25 9.14
N LEU A 135 3.07 -7.85 7.99
CA LEU A 135 2.70 -8.78 6.91
C LEU A 135 3.88 -9.59 6.35
N TYR A 136 5.06 -8.97 6.26
CA TYR A 136 6.27 -9.56 5.65
C TYR A 136 7.42 -9.73 6.64
N SER A 137 7.20 -9.46 7.93
CA SER A 137 8.30 -9.20 8.85
C SER A 137 8.11 -9.69 10.28
N GLY A 138 7.02 -10.38 10.60
CA GLY A 138 6.80 -10.94 11.94
C GLY A 138 6.38 -9.89 12.96
N GLN A 139 6.63 -10.14 14.25
CA GLN A 139 6.17 -9.28 15.34
C GLN A 139 6.98 -7.98 15.47
N TRP A 140 6.28 -6.83 15.51
CA TRP A 140 6.87 -5.52 15.77
C TRP A 140 6.57 -5.03 17.19
N GLN A 141 7.58 -4.43 17.82
CA GLN A 141 7.49 -3.62 19.02
C GLN A 141 8.33 -2.35 18.84
N ARG A 142 7.82 -1.44 18.00
CA ARG A 142 8.55 -0.22 17.62
C ARG A 142 8.24 0.92 18.59
N ASP A 143 9.23 1.75 18.82
CA ASP A 143 9.07 2.95 19.64
C ASP A 143 8.77 4.13 18.72
N LEU A 144 7.69 4.88 19.03
CA LEU A 144 7.22 5.96 18.18
C LEU A 144 8.25 7.09 18.10
N ASP A 145 8.75 7.56 19.25
CA ASP A 145 9.69 8.68 19.28
C ASP A 145 11.02 8.33 18.61
N GLN A 146 11.56 7.12 18.81
CA GLN A 146 12.73 6.64 18.08
C GLN A 146 12.51 6.60 16.57
N ASP A 147 11.32 6.20 16.13
CA ASP A 147 11.00 6.14 14.71
C ASP A 147 10.85 7.54 14.09
N ILE A 148 10.23 8.51 14.79
CA ILE A 148 10.14 9.90 14.32
C ILE A 148 11.53 10.56 14.32
N ASN A 149 12.33 10.37 15.38
CA ASN A 149 13.73 10.82 15.41
C ASN A 149 14.52 10.26 14.23
N ARG A 150 14.33 8.98 13.90
CA ARG A 150 14.97 8.36 12.75
C ARG A 150 14.56 9.00 11.41
N ILE A 151 13.29 9.38 11.28
CA ILE A 151 12.80 10.12 10.11
C ILE A 151 13.51 11.48 9.98
N GLU A 152 13.69 12.19 11.09
CA GLU A 152 14.39 13.48 11.12
C GLU A 152 15.86 13.37 10.75
N GLU A 153 16.57 12.38 11.32
CA GLU A 153 17.97 12.06 11.03
C GLU A 153 18.19 11.73 9.55
N LEU A 154 17.22 11.07 8.93
CA LEU A 154 17.23 10.78 7.49
C LEU A 154 16.96 12.02 6.62
N GLY A 155 16.68 13.17 7.24
CA GLY A 155 16.51 14.47 6.58
C GLY A 155 15.09 14.71 6.06
N TYR A 156 14.10 13.93 6.49
CA TYR A 156 12.70 14.21 6.16
C TYR A 156 12.16 15.30 7.09
N ARG A 157 11.28 16.15 6.56
CA ARG A 157 10.71 17.30 7.30
C ARG A 157 9.19 17.35 7.29
N THR A 158 8.54 16.50 6.50
CA THR A 158 7.08 16.36 6.50
C THR A 158 6.72 14.88 6.58
N VAL A 159 5.88 14.52 7.55
CA VAL A 159 5.31 13.19 7.72
C VAL A 159 3.84 13.25 7.31
N ILE A 160 3.46 12.44 6.32
CA ILE A 160 2.10 12.35 5.83
C ILE A 160 1.51 11.00 6.22
N SER A 161 0.50 11.02 7.09
CA SER A 161 -0.21 9.84 7.55
C SER A 161 -1.47 9.60 6.73
N LEU A 162 -1.57 8.42 6.12
CA LEU A 162 -2.71 8.03 5.26
C LEU A 162 -3.70 7.09 5.95
N MET A 163 -3.55 6.90 7.27
CA MET A 163 -4.38 6.01 8.07
C MET A 163 -5.56 6.74 8.67
N GLU A 164 -6.68 6.07 8.86
CA GLU A 164 -7.77 6.56 9.69
C GLU A 164 -7.36 6.55 11.17
N MET A 165 -7.96 7.44 11.99
CA MET A 165 -7.61 7.59 13.41
C MET A 165 -7.67 6.26 14.18
N HIS A 166 -8.73 5.48 13.98
CA HIS A 166 -8.95 4.20 14.67
C HIS A 166 -7.87 3.15 14.35
N GLU A 167 -7.13 3.30 13.24
CA GLU A 167 -6.06 2.37 12.90
C GLU A 167 -4.80 2.63 13.75
N PHE A 168 -4.57 3.86 14.22
CA PHE A 168 -3.44 4.17 15.11
C PHE A 168 -3.58 3.43 16.45
N ASP A 169 -4.78 3.43 17.03
CA ASP A 169 -5.09 2.68 18.26
C ASP A 169 -4.81 1.18 18.08
N ARG A 170 -5.27 0.61 16.96
CA ARG A 170 -5.04 -0.80 16.61
C ARG A 170 -3.56 -1.15 16.41
N LEU A 171 -2.70 -0.16 16.14
CA LEU A 171 -1.25 -0.33 16.02
C LEU A 171 -0.49 0.05 17.29
N GLY A 172 -1.18 0.31 18.40
CA GLY A 172 -0.56 0.67 19.67
C GLY A 172 0.07 2.06 19.68
N VAL A 173 -0.38 2.95 18.80
CA VAL A 173 0.13 4.32 18.64
C VAL A 173 -1.00 5.35 18.67
N GLY A 174 -2.01 5.16 19.53
CA GLY A 174 -3.16 6.09 19.64
C GLY A 174 -2.77 7.55 19.90
N GLU A 175 -1.65 7.76 20.61
CA GLU A 175 -1.09 9.08 20.91
C GLU A 175 -0.23 9.67 19.78
N PHE A 176 -0.30 9.13 18.55
CA PHE A 176 0.56 9.55 17.44
C PHE A 176 0.50 11.05 17.19
N SER A 177 -0.71 11.62 17.18
CA SER A 177 -0.96 13.03 16.90
C SER A 177 -0.37 13.97 17.96
N VAL A 178 -0.22 13.49 19.20
CA VAL A 178 0.34 14.24 20.32
C VAL A 178 1.85 14.09 20.34
N SER A 179 2.36 12.85 20.25
CA SER A 179 3.80 12.58 20.25
C SER A 179 4.50 13.30 19.09
N ILE A 180 3.96 13.27 17.87
CA ILE A 180 4.62 13.90 16.72
C ILE A 180 4.77 15.43 16.84
N GLN A 181 3.98 16.09 17.69
CA GLN A 181 4.07 17.55 17.91
C GLN A 181 5.33 17.97 18.67
N SER A 182 5.99 17.06 19.40
CA SER A 182 7.27 17.36 20.06
C SER A 182 8.48 17.23 19.13
N HIS A 183 8.26 16.88 17.87
CA HIS A 183 9.28 16.66 16.85
C HIS A 183 9.33 17.83 15.86
N ALA A 184 10.46 18.03 15.19
CA ALA A 184 10.71 19.12 14.23
C ALA A 184 10.14 18.84 12.83
N VAL A 185 9.30 17.83 12.68
CA VAL A 185 8.61 17.49 11.43
C VAL A 185 7.22 18.14 11.38
N GLU A 186 6.83 18.60 10.20
CA GLU A 186 5.43 18.93 9.90
C GLU A 186 4.63 17.64 9.78
N TRP A 187 3.52 17.53 10.52
CA TRP A 187 2.60 16.40 10.39
C TRP A 187 1.36 16.78 9.59
N ILE A 188 1.06 16.00 8.54
CA ILE A 188 -0.13 16.14 7.71
C ILE A 188 -0.92 14.84 7.77
N HIS A 189 -2.17 14.93 8.22
CA HIS A 189 -3.08 13.79 8.30
C HIS A 189 -4.11 13.82 7.16
N LEU A 190 -4.06 12.81 6.28
CA LEU A 190 -4.90 12.70 5.09
C LEU A 190 -5.42 11.26 4.99
N PRO A 191 -6.43 10.89 5.79
CA PRO A 191 -6.87 9.52 5.92
C PRO A 191 -7.43 8.96 4.60
N ILE A 192 -7.05 7.74 4.29
CA ILE A 192 -7.65 6.92 3.23
C ILE A 192 -8.04 5.59 3.89
N LYS A 193 -9.29 5.17 3.70
CA LYS A 193 -9.79 3.88 4.21
C LYS A 193 -8.88 2.72 3.79
N ASP A 194 -8.63 1.77 4.71
CA ASP A 194 -7.71 0.66 4.43
C ASP A 194 -8.10 -0.09 3.15
N MET A 195 -7.09 -0.41 2.33
CA MET A 195 -7.21 -1.07 1.02
C MET A 195 -7.99 -0.31 -0.06
N CYS A 196 -8.53 0.88 0.22
CA CYS A 196 -9.28 1.70 -0.73
C CYS A 196 -8.41 2.73 -1.47
N THR A 197 -9.04 3.42 -2.42
CA THR A 197 -8.54 4.62 -3.09
C THR A 197 -9.01 5.88 -2.35
N PRO A 198 -8.41 7.06 -2.60
CA PRO A 198 -8.93 8.33 -2.13
C PRO A 198 -10.41 8.54 -2.47
N ASP A 199 -11.13 9.16 -1.54
CA ASP A 199 -12.49 9.64 -1.75
C ASP A 199 -12.51 11.16 -1.97
N PHE A 200 -13.72 11.72 -2.05
CA PHE A 200 -13.91 13.15 -2.27
C PHE A 200 -13.31 14.02 -1.14
N GLU A 201 -13.42 13.58 0.11
CA GLU A 201 -12.92 14.34 1.27
C GLU A 201 -11.39 14.38 1.28
N PHE A 202 -10.76 13.24 0.96
CA PHE A 202 -9.32 13.20 0.73
C PHE A 202 -8.92 14.15 -0.39
N GLU A 203 -9.57 14.10 -1.55
CA GLU A 203 -9.19 14.95 -2.69
C GLU A 203 -9.29 16.44 -2.36
N GLN A 204 -10.36 16.84 -1.69
CA GLN A 204 -10.53 18.21 -1.23
C GLN A 204 -9.41 18.62 -0.27
N SER A 205 -9.07 17.78 0.70
CA SER A 205 -8.05 18.07 1.70
C SER A 205 -6.64 18.08 1.10
N PHE A 206 -6.31 17.07 0.28
CA PHE A 206 -5.02 16.95 -0.38
C PHE A 206 -4.74 18.12 -1.32
N SER A 207 -5.76 18.63 -2.03
CA SER A 207 -5.61 19.80 -2.91
C SER A 207 -5.09 21.05 -2.20
N LYS A 208 -5.35 21.19 -0.89
CA LYS A 208 -4.87 22.32 -0.06
C LYS A 208 -3.37 22.23 0.20
N TYR A 209 -2.83 21.02 0.33
CA TYR A 209 -1.41 20.78 0.59
C TYR A 209 -0.59 20.56 -0.68
N LEU A 210 -1.22 20.14 -1.78
CA LEU A 210 -0.53 19.69 -2.99
C LEU A 210 0.50 20.71 -3.49
N ARG A 211 0.13 21.99 -3.63
CA ARG A 211 1.06 23.02 -4.10
C ARG A 211 2.26 23.20 -3.16
N GLN A 212 2.02 23.21 -1.85
CA GLN A 212 3.09 23.33 -0.84
C GLN A 212 4.04 22.13 -0.93
N LEU A 213 3.51 20.91 -1.02
CA LEU A 213 4.30 19.68 -1.11
C LEU A 213 5.15 19.66 -2.38
N LEU A 214 4.57 20.03 -3.53
CA LEU A 214 5.30 20.08 -4.80
C LEU A 214 6.42 21.13 -4.78
N ASN A 215 6.15 22.33 -4.23
CA ASN A 215 7.17 23.36 -4.08
C ASN A 215 8.29 22.91 -3.13
N PHE A 216 7.94 22.26 -2.03
CA PHE A 216 8.92 21.74 -1.08
C PHE A 216 9.81 20.67 -1.73
N LEU A 217 9.23 19.73 -2.47
CA LEU A 217 9.97 18.73 -3.24
C LEU A 217 10.85 19.37 -4.34
N ALA A 218 10.33 20.36 -5.07
CA ALA A 218 11.06 21.10 -6.10
C ALA A 218 12.29 21.82 -5.54
N ALA A 219 12.22 22.30 -4.30
CA ALA A 219 13.34 22.90 -3.58
C ALA A 219 14.33 21.90 -2.97
N GLY A 220 14.22 20.59 -3.30
CA GLY A 220 15.08 19.54 -2.74
C GLY A 220 14.61 18.98 -1.40
N GLY A 221 13.42 19.37 -0.94
CA GLY A 221 12.81 18.89 0.29
C GLY A 221 12.50 17.39 0.28
N SER A 222 12.35 16.82 1.47
CA SER A 222 12.08 15.39 1.64
C SER A 222 10.85 15.17 2.51
N ILE A 223 9.85 14.48 1.96
CA ILE A 223 8.62 14.08 2.66
C ILE A 223 8.60 12.57 2.86
N VAL A 224 7.91 12.09 3.89
CA VAL A 224 7.68 10.65 4.09
C VAL A 224 6.19 10.36 4.20
N LEU A 225 5.73 9.36 3.45
CA LEU A 225 4.38 8.84 3.47
C LEU A 225 4.35 7.55 4.27
N HIS A 226 3.31 7.36 5.09
CA HIS A 226 3.04 6.07 5.70
C HIS A 226 1.55 5.73 5.74
N CYS A 227 1.29 4.44 5.79
CA CYS A 227 0.00 3.84 6.11
C CYS A 227 0.24 2.71 7.13
N ARG A 228 -0.63 1.70 7.20
CA ARG A 228 -0.42 0.55 8.10
C ARG A 228 0.89 -0.21 7.82
N GLY A 229 1.25 -0.38 6.55
CA GLY A 229 2.38 -1.22 6.10
C GLY A 229 3.36 -0.54 5.16
N GLY A 230 3.08 0.68 4.69
CA GLY A 230 3.93 1.41 3.77
C GLY A 230 3.98 0.80 2.36
N LEU A 231 2.85 0.27 1.87
CA LEU A 231 2.75 -0.43 0.59
C LEU A 231 1.62 0.15 -0.30
N GLY A 232 0.35 -0.11 0.01
CA GLY A 232 -0.78 0.23 -0.86
C GLY A 232 -1.07 1.72 -0.91
N ARG A 233 -1.71 2.26 0.13
CA ARG A 233 -2.04 3.70 0.26
C ARG A 233 -0.79 4.58 0.09
N THR A 234 0.30 4.20 0.76
CA THR A 234 1.59 4.88 0.68
C THR A 234 2.16 4.90 -0.73
N GLY A 235 2.26 3.75 -1.40
CA GLY A 235 2.77 3.68 -2.77
C GLY A 235 1.88 4.41 -3.77
N MET A 236 0.56 4.35 -3.57
CA MET A 236 -0.41 5.05 -4.42
C MET A 236 -0.23 6.56 -4.38
N ILE A 237 -0.14 7.15 -3.18
CA ILE A 237 0.06 8.60 -3.04
C ILE A 237 1.48 9.02 -3.46
N ALA A 238 2.49 8.16 -3.24
CA ALA A 238 3.83 8.41 -3.76
C ALA A 238 3.84 8.48 -5.30
N ALA A 239 3.19 7.53 -5.97
CA ALA A 239 3.05 7.53 -7.43
C ALA A 239 2.24 8.74 -7.92
N ARG A 240 1.14 9.09 -7.23
CA ARG A 240 0.38 10.30 -7.52
C ARG A 240 1.27 11.55 -7.50
N LEU A 241 2.08 11.73 -6.46
CA LEU A 241 2.98 12.88 -6.37
C LEU A 241 4.03 12.91 -7.50
N LEU A 242 4.54 11.75 -7.94
CA LEU A 242 5.40 11.70 -9.12
C LEU A 242 4.67 12.14 -10.40
N VAL A 243 3.41 11.75 -10.57
CA VAL A 243 2.60 12.21 -11.71
C VAL A 243 2.38 13.72 -11.67
N GLU A 244 2.10 14.27 -10.49
CA GLU A 244 1.95 15.72 -10.28
C GLU A 244 3.25 16.50 -10.58
N THR A 245 4.41 15.83 -10.57
CA THR A 245 5.70 16.41 -11.00
C THR A 245 5.96 16.31 -12.50
N GLY A 246 5.03 15.71 -13.27
CA GLY A 246 5.10 15.62 -14.73
C GLY A 246 5.46 14.24 -15.28
N GLN A 247 5.66 13.22 -14.44
CA GLN A 247 5.90 11.85 -14.91
C GLN A 247 4.63 11.20 -15.47
N SER A 248 4.78 10.25 -16.38
CA SER A 248 3.60 9.47 -16.81
C SER A 248 3.13 8.57 -15.66
N PRO A 249 1.80 8.34 -15.53
CA PRO A 249 1.25 7.41 -14.54
C PRO A 249 1.93 6.04 -14.52
N GLN A 250 2.22 5.47 -15.68
CA GLN A 250 2.88 4.16 -15.80
C GLN A 250 4.30 4.20 -15.23
N GLN A 251 5.09 5.21 -15.61
CA GLN A 251 6.46 5.38 -15.09
C GLN A 251 6.49 5.60 -13.58
N ALA A 252 5.53 6.36 -13.05
CA ALA A 252 5.41 6.59 -11.61
C ALA A 252 5.14 5.29 -10.83
N ILE A 253 4.21 4.45 -11.33
CA ILE A 253 3.92 3.14 -10.74
C ILE A 253 5.16 2.24 -10.76
N GLU A 254 5.84 2.15 -11.89
CA GLU A 254 7.06 1.35 -12.07
C GLU A 254 8.17 1.80 -11.12
N GLN A 255 8.42 3.12 -11.02
CA GLN A 255 9.43 3.67 -10.12
C GLN A 255 9.13 3.38 -8.66
N VAL A 256 7.88 3.56 -8.23
CA VAL A 256 7.47 3.26 -6.86
C VAL A 256 7.67 1.77 -6.55
N ARG A 257 7.24 0.87 -7.43
CA ARG A 257 7.39 -0.58 -7.23
C ARG A 257 8.85 -1.04 -7.25
N LYS A 258 9.69 -0.39 -8.06
CA LYS A 258 11.13 -0.65 -8.06
C LYS A 258 11.78 -0.34 -6.71
N GLN A 259 11.39 0.77 -6.07
CA GLN A 259 11.94 1.17 -4.77
C GLN A 259 11.27 0.44 -3.60
N ARG A 260 9.98 0.14 -3.73
CA ARG A 260 9.16 -0.52 -2.73
C ARG A 260 8.40 -1.68 -3.37
N PRO A 261 9.01 -2.89 -3.45
CA PRO A 261 8.33 -4.06 -3.98
C PRO A 261 6.99 -4.31 -3.29
N ASN A 262 5.98 -4.75 -4.05
CA ASN A 262 4.59 -4.95 -3.63
C ASN A 262 3.82 -3.66 -3.27
N ALA A 263 4.40 -2.46 -3.46
CA ALA A 263 3.66 -1.22 -3.33
C ALA A 263 2.56 -1.09 -4.40
N ILE A 264 1.52 -0.31 -4.07
CA ILE A 264 0.28 -0.20 -4.86
C ILE A 264 -0.36 -1.60 -4.91
N GLU A 265 -1.07 -1.94 -3.84
CA GLU A 265 -1.42 -3.32 -3.48
C GLU A 265 -2.62 -3.85 -4.26
N THR A 266 -3.49 -2.96 -4.73
CA THR A 266 -4.75 -3.31 -5.40
C THR A 266 -4.82 -2.71 -6.79
N PHE A 267 -5.58 -3.35 -7.67
CA PHE A 267 -5.77 -2.81 -9.02
C PHE A 267 -6.57 -1.50 -8.98
N ALA A 268 -7.53 -1.35 -8.07
CA ALA A 268 -8.21 -0.07 -7.86
C ALA A 268 -7.23 1.08 -7.56
N GLN A 269 -6.14 0.82 -6.81
CA GLN A 269 -5.09 1.81 -6.55
C GLN A 269 -4.26 2.12 -7.80
N GLU A 270 -3.95 1.13 -8.63
CA GLU A 270 -3.32 1.38 -9.95
C GLU A 270 -4.24 2.23 -10.83
N GLU A 271 -5.51 1.87 -10.93
CA GLU A 271 -6.51 2.56 -11.74
C GLU A 271 -6.72 4.00 -11.31
N TYR A 272 -6.71 4.24 -10.00
CA TYR A 272 -6.74 5.59 -9.46
C TYR A 272 -5.59 6.45 -10.00
N ILE A 273 -4.38 5.87 -10.16
CA ILE A 273 -3.22 6.56 -10.73
C ILE A 273 -3.34 6.68 -12.26
N LEU A 274 -3.84 5.67 -12.95
CA LEU A 274 -3.89 5.61 -14.42
C LEU A 274 -5.04 6.43 -15.04
N ASN A 275 -6.21 6.46 -14.39
CA ASN A 275 -7.46 6.93 -15.00
C ASN A 275 -7.82 8.38 -14.62
N GLN A 276 -7.12 8.98 -13.68
CA GLN A 276 -7.34 10.39 -13.38
C GLN A 276 -6.74 11.23 -14.50
N ASN A 277 -7.55 12.15 -15.04
CA ASN A 277 -7.06 13.26 -15.85
C ASN A 277 -6.32 14.22 -14.92
N TRP A 278 -5.15 13.80 -14.43
CA TRP A 278 -4.25 14.64 -13.69
C TRP A 278 -4.06 15.88 -14.53
N LYS A 279 -4.56 17.01 -14.03
CA LYS A 279 -4.22 18.31 -14.61
C LYS A 279 -2.75 18.46 -14.32
N LEU A 280 -1.90 17.89 -15.17
CA LEU A 280 -0.48 18.10 -15.14
C LEU A 280 -0.35 19.63 -15.08
N ASN A 281 0.17 20.15 -13.97
CA ASN A 281 0.47 21.57 -13.87
C ASN A 281 1.72 21.84 -14.73
N LEU A 282 1.64 21.50 -16.01
CA LEU A 282 2.52 21.90 -17.08
C LEU A 282 2.24 23.36 -17.34
N LYS A 283 2.85 24.21 -16.51
CA LYS A 283 3.34 25.58 -16.78
C LYS A 283 3.35 26.38 -15.48
N GLY A 284 4.43 26.20 -14.74
CA GLY A 284 4.99 27.20 -13.85
C GLY A 284 6.47 26.93 -13.84
N THR A 285 7.24 27.78 -14.52
CA THR A 285 8.70 27.80 -14.51
C THR A 285 9.19 27.61 -13.08
N PHE A 286 10.14 26.68 -12.89
CA PHE A 286 10.86 26.46 -11.63
C PHE A 286 11.44 27.77 -11.08
#